data_AF-A0ABD5S2K5-F1
#
_entry.id   AF-A0ABD5S2K5-F1
#
_cell.length_a   1.000
_cell.length_b   1.000
_cell.length_c   1.000
_cell.angle_alpha   90.00
_cell.angle_beta   90.00
_cell.angle_gamma   90.00
#
_symmetry.space_group_name_H-M   'P 1'
#
loop_
_entity.id
_entity.type
_entity.pdbx_description
1 polymer ?
#
loop_
_entity_poly.entity_id
_entity_poly.type
_entity_poly.pdbx_seq_one_letter_code
_entity_poly.pdbx_strand_id
1 'polypeptide(L)' 'MTGYYDYVLGLIPAAMLGITAVLTLAGISLSLAVPVGASASALVIGHALFVNGPVSAVEEPAAPSGAQQAPVNAD' A
#
# COMPACT_ATOMS: atom_id res chain seq x y z
N MET A 1 -7.12 -6.55 11.24
CA MET A 1 -7.24 -5.08 11.30
C MET A 1 -6.80 -4.56 9.96
N THR A 2 -7.69 -4.01 9.14
CA THR A 2 -7.28 -3.40 7.86
C THR A 2 -6.64 -2.05 8.15
N GLY A 3 -5.38 -1.90 7.80
CA GLY A 3 -4.60 -0.67 7.99
C GLY A 3 -4.73 0.30 6.83
N TYR A 4 -4.07 1.46 6.95
CA TYR A 4 -4.02 2.50 5.91
C TYR A 4 -3.60 1.94 4.54
N TYR A 5 -2.54 1.14 4.50
CA TYR A 5 -2.02 0.57 3.26
C TYR A 5 -2.95 -0.46 2.62
N ASP A 6 -3.78 -1.16 3.39
CA ASP A 6 -4.77 -2.09 2.81
C ASP A 6 -5.82 -1.33 1.99
N TYR A 7 -6.22 -0.14 2.45
CA TYR A 7 -7.11 0.75 1.69
C TYR A 7 -6.43 1.34 0.46
N VAL A 8 -5.18 1.80 0.58
CA VAL A 8 -4.40 2.32 -0.57
C VAL A 8 -4.24 1.23 -1.63
N LEU A 9 -3.91 0.00 -1.22
CA LEU A 9 -3.77 -1.16 -2.12
C LEU A 9 -5.07 -1.50 -2.83
N GLY A 10 -6.22 -1.38 -2.15
CA GLY A 10 -7.53 -1.56 -2.78
C GLY A 10 -7.92 -0.41 -3.71
N LEU A 11 -7.59 0.83 -3.34
CA LEU A 11 -7.94 2.04 -4.10
C LEU A 11 -7.23 2.14 -5.45
N ILE A 12 -5.98 1.67 -5.57
CA ILE A 12 -5.23 1.73 -6.83
C ILE A 12 -5.93 0.97 -7.97
N PRO A 13 -6.22 -0.35 -7.87
CA PRO A 13 -6.92 -1.07 -8.92
C PRO A 13 -8.37 -0.61 -9.04
N ALA A 14 -9.04 -0.21 -7.94
CA ALA A 14 -10.40 0.30 -7.98
C ALA A 14 -10.50 1.63 -8.75
N ALA A 15 -9.56 2.55 -8.55
CA ALA A 15 -9.51 3.82 -9.29
C ALA A 15 -9.18 3.57 -10.77
N MET A 16 -8.18 2.72 -11.05
CA MET A 16 -7.79 2.40 -12.42
C MET A 16 -8.97 1.79 -13.20
N LEU A 17 -9.55 0.69 -12.70
CA LEU A 17 -10.62 -0.01 -13.37
C LEU A 17 -11.94 0.75 -13.31
N GLY A 18 -12.28 1.36 -12.17
CA GLY A 18 -13.53 2.08 -11.98
C GLY A 18 -13.64 3.30 -12.88
N ILE A 19 -12.60 4.14 -12.92
CA ILE A 19 -12.62 5.36 -13.75
C ILE A 19 -12.60 4.98 -15.23
N THR A 20 -11.75 4.03 -15.63
CA THR A 20 -11.74 3.56 -17.01
C THR A 20 -13.09 2.98 -17.41
N ALA A 21 -13.70 2.13 -16.59
CA ALA A 21 -15.01 1.55 -16.86
C ALA A 21 -16.10 2.62 -16.98
N VAL A 22 -16.17 3.58 -16.05
CA VAL A 22 -17.16 4.67 -16.10
C VAL A 22 -17.01 5.50 -17.37
N LEU A 23 -15.77 5.87 -17.74
CA LEU A 23 -15.51 6.65 -18.95
C LEU A 23 -15.86 5.86 -20.22
N THR A 24 -15.50 4.58 -20.28
CA THR A 24 -15.85 3.72 -21.42
C THR A 24 -17.36 3.54 -21.55
N LEU A 25 -18.08 3.34 -20.44
CA LEU A 25 -19.55 3.27 -20.43
C LEU A 25 -20.20 4.61 -20.81
N ALA A 26 -19.54 5.73 -20.54
CA ALA A 26 -19.95 7.05 -21.02
C ALA A 26 -19.63 7.32 -22.50
N GLY A 27 -19.07 6.34 -23.23
CA GLY A 27 -18.75 6.43 -24.66
C GLY A 27 -17.39 7.05 -24.96
N ILE A 28 -16.54 7.29 -23.95
CA ILE A 28 -15.18 7.77 -24.15
C ILE A 28 -14.29 6.61 -24.63
N SER A 29 -13.46 6.88 -25.66
CA SER A 29 -12.52 5.89 -26.19
C SER A 29 -11.59 5.33 -25.11
N LEU A 30 -11.34 4.03 -25.17
CA LEU A 30 -10.45 3.33 -24.24
C LEU A 30 -9.05 3.94 -24.21
N SER A 31 -8.55 4.43 -25.36
CA SER A 31 -7.25 5.10 -25.46
C SER A 31 -7.14 6.36 -24.61
N LEU A 32 -8.26 7.02 -24.28
CA LEU A 32 -8.30 8.17 -23.37
C LEU A 32 -8.71 7.75 -21.95
N ALA A 33 -9.65 6.83 -21.82
CA ALA A 33 -10.13 6.35 -20.52
C ALA A 33 -9.04 5.64 -19.69
N VAL A 34 -8.14 4.89 -20.34
CA VAL A 34 -7.05 4.17 -19.66
C VAL A 34 -6.01 5.13 -19.08
N PRO A 35 -5.44 6.09 -19.85
CA PRO A 35 -4.53 7.09 -19.28
C PRO A 35 -5.14 7.92 -18.13
N VAL A 36 -6.44 8.24 -18.21
CA VAL A 36 -7.12 8.99 -17.14
C VAL A 36 -7.24 8.16 -15.85
N GLY A 37 -7.66 6.89 -15.96
CA GLY A 37 -7.70 5.98 -14.81
C GLY A 37 -6.30 5.72 -14.21
N ALA A 38 -5.29 5.58 -15.07
CA ALA A 38 -3.89 5.44 -14.63
C ALA A 38 -3.39 6.70 -13.91
N SER A 39 -3.74 7.90 -14.39
CA SER A 39 -3.34 9.16 -13.76
C SER A 39 -3.97 9.34 -12.38
N ALA A 40 -5.25 8.99 -12.22
CA ALA A 40 -5.92 8.99 -10.92
C ALA A 40 -5.25 8.00 -9.95
N SER A 41 -4.89 6.81 -10.44
CA SER A 41 -4.15 5.81 -9.65
C SER A 41 -2.78 6.32 -9.22
N ALA A 42 -2.07 7.02 -10.12
CA ALA A 42 -0.79 7.65 -9.81
C ALA A 42 -0.91 8.74 -8.73
N LEU A 43 -2.02 9.50 -8.70
CA LEU A 43 -2.28 10.46 -7.62
C LEU A 43 -2.52 9.78 -6.28
N VAL A 44 -3.20 8.63 -6.23
CA VAL A 44 -3.37 7.84 -5.01
C VAL A 44 -2.01 7.35 -4.50
N ILE A 45 -1.18 6.80 -5.41
CA ILE A 45 0.18 6.36 -5.09
C ILE A 45 1.00 7.55 -4.57
N GLY A 46 1.00 8.67 -5.28
CA GLY A 46 1.68 9.89 -4.86
C GLY A 46 1.22 10.34 -3.48
N HIS A 47 -0.09 10.44 -3.25
CA HIS A 47 -0.64 10.80 -1.95
C HIS A 47 -0.13 9.89 -0.82
N ALA A 48 -0.11 8.57 -1.04
CA ALA A 48 0.42 7.63 -0.05
C ALA A 48 1.92 7.84 0.23
N LEU A 49 2.71 8.12 -0.81
CA LEU A 49 4.15 8.40 -0.69
C LEU A 49 4.45 9.74 0.00
N PHE A 50 3.55 10.72 -0.04
CA PHE A 50 3.75 12.01 0.64
C PHE A 50 3.12 12.06 2.03
N VAL A 51 2.01 11.37 2.27
CA VAL A 51 1.30 11.37 3.57
C VAL A 51 1.89 10.37 4.54
N ASN A 52 2.15 9.15 4.10
CA ASN A 52 2.82 8.12 4.88
C ASN A 52 4.09 7.70 4.13
N GLY A 53 4.94 8.69 3.89
CA GLY A 53 6.15 8.54 3.10
C GLY A 53 7.07 7.47 3.65
N PRO A 54 8.03 7.00 2.82
CA PRO A 54 8.88 5.88 3.18
C PRO A 54 9.66 6.25 4.45
N VAL A 55 9.14 5.83 5.59
CA VAL A 55 9.92 5.78 6.81
C VAL A 55 11.04 4.82 6.48
N SER A 56 12.30 5.25 6.69
CA SER A 56 13.36 4.27 6.85
C SER A 56 12.80 3.30 7.89
N ALA A 57 12.56 2.05 7.49
CA ALA A 57 12.38 1.00 8.47
C ALA A 57 13.72 0.97 9.21
N VAL A 58 13.84 1.79 10.26
CA VAL A 58 14.68 1.44 11.38
C VAL A 58 13.99 0.19 11.88
N GLU A 59 14.54 -0.93 11.43
CA GLU A 59 14.30 -2.26 11.96
C GLU A 59 14.20 -2.11 13.47
N GLU A 60 12.99 -2.24 14.01
CA GLU A 60 12.78 -2.16 15.45
C GLU A 60 13.53 -3.33 16.08
N PRO A 61 14.63 -3.11 16.83
CA PRO A 61 15.27 -4.21 17.51
C PRO A 61 14.57 -4.36 18.86
N ALA A 62 13.56 -5.25 18.93
CA ALA A 62 13.18 -6.01 20.13
C ALA A 62 11.93 -6.86 19.84
N ALA A 63 11.86 -8.15 20.14
CA ALA A 63 12.30 -8.76 21.40
C ALA A 63 13.01 -10.10 21.21
N PRO A 64 13.91 -10.50 22.14
CA PRO A 64 14.50 -11.83 22.14
C PRO A 64 13.40 -12.84 22.43
N SER A 65 12.95 -13.54 21.40
CA SER A 65 12.08 -14.70 21.58
C SER A 65 12.94 -15.90 22.01
N GLY A 66 13.04 -16.12 23.32
CA GLY A 66 13.06 -17.47 23.87
C GLY A 66 14.33 -18.32 23.76
N ALA A 67 15.53 -17.76 23.98
CA ALA A 67 16.70 -18.58 24.29
C ALA A 67 16.93 -18.62 25.81
N GLN A 68 16.28 -19.58 26.47
CA GLN A 68 16.85 -20.40 27.53
C GLN A 68 17.76 -19.66 28.55
N GLN A 69 17.18 -19.09 29.61
CA GLN A 69 17.89 -19.01 30.88
C GLN A 69 18.05 -20.44 31.40
N ALA A 70 19.12 -21.13 30.97
CA ALA A 70 19.57 -22.34 31.63
C ALA A 70 20.08 -21.94 33.04
N PRO A 71 19.69 -22.64 34.12
CA PRO A 71 20.24 -22.33 35.42
C PRO A 71 21.73 -22.61 35.40
N VAL A 72 22.54 -21.57 35.63
CA VAL A 72 23.97 -21.70 35.88
C VAL A 72 24.14 -22.47 37.18
N ASN A 73 24.54 -23.73 37.07
CA ASN A 73 24.92 -24.53 38.24
C ASN A 73 26.32 -24.05 38.68
N ALA A 74 26.45 -23.64 39.93
CA ALA A 74 27.72 -23.26 40.53
C ALA A 74 28.34 -24.51 41.16
N ASP A 75 29.51 -24.91 40.64
CA ASP A 75 30.43 -25.86 41.26
C ASP A 75 31.38 -25.16 42.25
#